data_AF-A0A965KG02-F1
#
_entry.id   AF-A0A965KG02-F1
#
_cell.length_a   1.000
_cell.length_b   1.000
_cell.length_c   1.000
_cell.angle_alpha   90.00
_cell.angle_beta   90.00
_cell.angle_gamma   90.00
#
_symmetry.space_group_name_H-M   'P 1'
#
loop_
_entity.id
_entity.type
_entity.pdbx_description
1 polymer ?
#
loop_
_entity_poly.entity_id
_entity_poly.type
_entity_poly.pdbx_seq_one_letter_code
_entity_poly.pdbx_strand_id
1 'polypeptide(L)'
;MGQRERFVIFLVGALLGVVLLLGGKSCGSEKKNQLRAVRSSLSMAPMMYDFAVMQKGFYGKYVLFEQVAEKQGGAKVRTLVTGGTRRYSPEGKELPEEHILIKESYAPGVALAEAGPVSSYEFTYADRIAIKLQPGHQASEVTLQSGDVAAAWAGHEESLVRLDAWRKLPGGAPWGKLEALVRELNGHPAVAEARLVRIDWQAEAELIRANSPK
;
A
#
# COMPACT_ATOMS: atom_id res chain seq x y z
N MET A 1 32.57 -55.81 17.08
CA MET A 1 31.66 -54.66 17.26
C MET A 1 30.31 -55.19 17.74
N GLY A 2 30.02 -55.03 19.02
CA GLY A 2 28.87 -55.63 19.70
C GLY A 2 27.55 -54.92 19.39
N GLN A 3 26.42 -55.62 19.56
CA GLN A 3 25.07 -55.10 19.33
C GLN A 3 24.79 -53.78 20.08
N ARG A 4 25.37 -53.62 21.29
CA ARG A 4 25.32 -52.38 22.08
C ARG A 4 26.03 -51.19 21.40
N GLU A 5 27.20 -51.40 20.81
CA GLU A 5 27.95 -50.33 20.13
C GLU A 5 27.23 -49.84 18.88
N ARG A 6 26.62 -50.76 18.12
CA ARG A 6 25.81 -50.42 16.95
C ARG A 6 24.55 -49.64 17.33
N PHE A 7 23.93 -49.99 18.46
CA PHE A 7 22.75 -49.29 18.97
C PHE A 7 23.07 -47.87 19.47
N VAL A 8 24.21 -47.70 20.14
CA VAL A 8 24.67 -46.37 20.60
C VAL A 8 24.99 -45.46 19.41
N ILE A 9 25.67 -45.96 18.38
CA ILE A 9 25.97 -45.17 17.17
C ILE A 9 24.69 -44.76 16.44
N PHE A 10 23.71 -45.66 16.34
CA PHE A 10 22.40 -45.34 15.76
C PHE A 10 21.68 -44.23 16.55
N LEU A 11 21.67 -44.31 17.88
CA LEU A 11 21.05 -43.31 18.76
C LEU A 11 21.72 -41.93 18.63
N VAL A 12 23.06 -41.89 18.61
CA VAL A 12 23.81 -40.64 18.42
C VAL A 12 23.55 -40.04 17.04
N GLY A 13 23.51 -40.87 15.99
CA GLY A 13 23.17 -40.43 14.63
C GLY A 13 21.75 -39.87 14.52
N ALA A 14 20.77 -40.52 15.16
CA ALA A 14 19.39 -40.06 15.19
C ALA A 14 19.23 -38.73 15.96
N LEU A 15 19.91 -38.59 17.10
CA LEU A 15 19.94 -37.33 17.86
C LEU A 15 20.57 -36.18 17.08
N LEU A 16 21.70 -36.44 16.39
CA LEU A 16 22.32 -35.45 15.50
C LEU A 16 21.40 -35.05 14.34
N GLY A 17 20.70 -36.01 13.74
CA GLY A 17 19.71 -35.75 12.70
C GLY A 17 18.55 -34.87 13.18
N VAL A 18 18.03 -35.11 14.39
CA VAL A 18 16.97 -34.30 15.00
C VAL A 18 17.45 -32.88 15.31
N VAL A 19 18.66 -32.73 15.87
CA VAL A 19 19.24 -31.41 16.17
C VAL A 19 19.46 -30.59 14.89
N LEU A 20 19.94 -31.21 13.81
CA LEU A 20 20.10 -30.55 12.51
C LEU A 20 18.75 -30.15 11.89
N LEU A 21 17.72 -31.01 11.99
CA LEU A 21 16.38 -30.71 11.48
C LEU A 21 15.67 -29.60 12.27
N LEU A 22 15.86 -29.55 13.59
CA LEU A 22 15.31 -28.49 14.44
C LEU A 22 16.05 -27.16 14.24
N GLY A 23 17.39 -27.18 14.15
CA GLY A 23 18.20 -25.99 13.88
C GLY A 23 17.97 -25.40 12.48
N GLY A 24 17.73 -26.24 11.46
CA GLY A 24 17.38 -25.78 10.12
C GLY A 24 15.97 -25.18 10.02
N LYS A 25 15.03 -25.64 10.84
CA LYS A 25 13.65 -25.10 10.88
C LYS A 25 13.58 -23.74 11.57
N SER A 26 14.36 -23.48 12.63
CA SER A 26 14.24 -22.24 13.41
C SER A 26 14.68 -21.00 12.61
N CYS A 27 15.84 -21.03 11.94
CA CYS A 27 16.28 -19.92 11.08
C CYS A 27 15.37 -19.68 9.87
N GLY A 28 14.78 -20.76 9.32
CA GLY A 28 13.82 -20.66 8.23
C GLY A 28 12.47 -20.08 8.66
N SER A 29 12.02 -20.37 9.89
CA SER A 29 10.77 -19.81 10.44
C SER A 29 10.90 -18.35 10.84
N GLU A 30 12.03 -17.93 11.43
CA GLU A 30 12.23 -16.54 11.82
C GLU A 30 12.29 -15.60 10.61
N LYS A 31 13.05 -15.96 9.58
CA LYS A 31 13.11 -15.16 8.33
C LYS A 31 11.75 -15.09 7.63
N LYS A 32 10.99 -16.19 7.62
CA LYS A 32 9.61 -16.19 7.08
C LYS A 32 8.68 -15.30 7.89
N ASN A 33 8.80 -15.29 9.21
CA ASN A 33 8.00 -14.44 10.08
C ASN A 33 8.36 -12.96 9.91
N GLN A 34 9.66 -12.64 9.79
CA GLN A 34 10.13 -11.27 9.48
C GLN A 34 9.58 -10.79 8.14
N LEU A 35 9.68 -11.61 7.08
CA LEU A 35 9.10 -11.29 5.77
C LEU A 35 7.58 -11.09 5.82
N ARG A 36 6.85 -11.88 6.62
CA ARG A 36 5.41 -11.69 6.82
C ARG A 36 5.11 -10.38 7.53
N ALA A 37 5.85 -10.06 8.59
CA ALA A 37 5.71 -8.81 9.33
C ALA A 37 5.95 -7.60 8.43
N VAL A 38 7.01 -7.63 7.64
CA VAL A 38 7.35 -6.62 6.61
C VAL A 38 6.19 -6.48 5.62
N ARG A 39 5.70 -7.59 5.03
CA ARG A 39 4.59 -7.53 4.06
C ARG A 39 3.28 -6.99 4.66
N SER A 40 3.03 -7.26 5.94
CA SER A 40 1.86 -6.72 6.64
C SER A 40 1.99 -5.24 6.98
N SER A 41 3.21 -4.70 7.09
CA SER A 41 3.44 -3.29 7.41
C SER A 41 3.44 -2.36 6.18
N LEU A 42 3.51 -2.90 4.97
CA LEU A 42 3.50 -2.10 3.73
C LEU A 42 2.16 -1.39 3.53
N SER A 43 2.18 -0.21 2.90
CA SER A 43 0.97 0.54 2.53
C SER A 43 0.24 -0.04 1.32
N MET A 44 0.87 -0.92 0.55
CA MET A 44 0.24 -1.57 -0.61
C MET A 44 0.76 -3.00 -0.81
N ALA A 45 0.11 -3.75 -1.69
CA ALA A 45 0.55 -5.11 -2.02
C ALA A 45 1.95 -5.09 -2.66
N PRO A 46 2.86 -6.03 -2.32
CA PRO A 46 4.23 -6.06 -2.85
C PRO A 46 4.33 -5.96 -4.38
N MET A 47 3.39 -6.58 -5.11
CA MET A 47 3.32 -6.55 -6.57
C MET A 47 3.23 -5.12 -7.14
N MET A 48 2.60 -4.19 -6.41
CA MET A 48 2.43 -2.80 -6.85
C MET A 48 3.79 -2.08 -6.96
N TYR A 49 4.73 -2.40 -6.07
CA TYR A 49 6.07 -1.83 -6.10
C TYR A 49 6.88 -2.35 -7.28
N ASP A 50 6.65 -3.58 -7.74
CA ASP A 50 7.40 -4.17 -8.86
C ASP A 50 7.19 -3.34 -10.14
N PHE A 51 5.96 -2.90 -10.42
CA PHE A 51 5.68 -2.02 -11.57
C PHE A 51 6.47 -0.70 -11.50
N ALA A 52 6.48 -0.07 -10.33
CA ALA A 52 7.20 1.18 -10.12
C ALA A 52 8.72 1.02 -10.20
N VAL A 53 9.27 -0.04 -9.61
CA VAL A 53 10.70 -0.37 -9.66
C VAL A 53 11.14 -0.73 -11.08
N MET A 54 10.30 -1.43 -11.83
CA MET A 54 10.57 -1.79 -13.23
C MET A 54 10.21 -0.69 -14.23
N GLN A 55 9.63 0.43 -13.76
CA GLN A 55 9.17 1.54 -14.60
C GLN A 55 8.21 1.10 -15.72
N LYS A 56 7.29 0.18 -15.39
CA LYS A 56 6.31 -0.40 -16.32
C LYS A 56 4.91 -0.01 -15.93
N GLY A 57 4.08 0.34 -16.92
CA GLY A 57 2.68 0.69 -16.71
C GLY A 57 1.93 -0.35 -15.87
N PHE A 58 1.08 0.13 -14.99
CA PHE A 58 0.29 -0.68 -14.07
C PHE A 58 -0.97 -1.19 -14.76
N TYR A 59 -1.14 -2.51 -14.84
CA TYR A 59 -2.30 -3.15 -15.44
C TYR A 59 -2.78 -4.31 -14.58
N GLY A 60 -4.09 -4.59 -14.62
CA GLY A 60 -4.66 -5.75 -13.94
C GLY A 60 -6.14 -5.57 -13.57
N LYS A 61 -6.74 -6.65 -13.06
CA LYS A 61 -8.16 -6.69 -12.65
C LYS A 61 -8.49 -5.85 -11.41
N TYR A 62 -7.47 -5.25 -10.80
CA TYR A 62 -7.57 -4.48 -9.55
C TYR A 62 -7.72 -2.97 -9.79
N VAL A 63 -7.69 -2.54 -11.06
CA VAL A 63 -7.93 -1.15 -11.45
C VAL A 63 -9.44 -0.89 -11.40
N LEU A 64 -9.85 -0.02 -10.49
CA LEU A 64 -11.24 0.39 -10.28
C LEU A 64 -11.61 1.64 -11.09
N PHE A 65 -10.61 2.46 -11.42
CA PHE A 65 -10.77 3.68 -12.19
C PHE A 65 -9.50 3.97 -12.99
N GLU A 66 -9.69 4.51 -14.19
CA GLU A 66 -8.61 4.97 -15.06
C GLU A 66 -9.02 6.27 -15.74
N GLN A 67 -8.10 7.23 -15.76
CA GLN A 67 -8.22 8.46 -16.52
C GLN A 67 -6.86 8.81 -17.13
N VAL A 68 -6.87 9.28 -18.37
CA VAL A 68 -5.67 9.75 -19.06
C VAL A 68 -5.84 11.23 -19.36
N ALA A 69 -4.84 12.02 -18.98
CA ALA A 69 -4.73 13.43 -19.32
C ALA A 69 -3.47 13.65 -20.16
N GLU A 70 -3.61 14.42 -21.24
CA GLU A 70 -2.48 14.87 -22.05
C GLU A 70 -1.99 16.22 -21.53
N LYS A 71 -0.68 16.33 -21.33
CA LYS A 71 0.02 17.57 -20.94
C LYS A 71 0.49 18.31 -22.19
N GLN A 72 0.75 19.60 -22.04
CA GLN A 72 1.40 20.39 -23.08
C GLN A 72 2.70 19.71 -23.52
N GLY A 73 2.89 19.54 -24.84
CA GLY A 73 4.05 18.83 -25.41
C GLY A 73 3.87 17.33 -25.63
N GLY A 74 2.64 16.79 -25.50
CA GLY A 74 2.32 15.41 -25.86
C GLY A 74 2.68 14.35 -24.81
N ALA A 75 3.19 14.77 -23.66
CA ALA A 75 3.37 13.92 -22.48
C ALA A 75 2.00 13.51 -21.92
N LYS A 76 1.90 12.34 -21.30
CA LYS A 76 0.63 11.83 -20.75
C LYS A 76 0.76 11.55 -19.27
N VAL A 77 -0.31 11.78 -18.53
CA VAL A 77 -0.47 11.30 -17.16
C VAL A 77 -1.65 10.37 -17.12
N ARG A 78 -1.40 9.15 -16.66
CA ARG A 78 -2.43 8.16 -16.40
C ARG A 78 -2.67 8.11 -14.90
N THR A 79 -3.91 8.36 -14.50
CA THR A 79 -4.36 8.32 -13.12
C THR A 79 -5.19 7.07 -12.92
N LEU A 80 -4.81 6.23 -11.97
CA LEU A 80 -5.46 4.97 -11.68
C LEU A 80 -5.89 4.95 -10.22
N VAL A 81 -7.06 4.40 -9.94
CA VAL A 81 -7.38 3.95 -8.58
C VAL A 81 -7.41 2.44 -8.55
N THR A 82 -6.70 1.88 -7.60
CA THR A 82 -6.64 0.44 -7.37
C THR A 82 -7.24 0.10 -6.01
N GLY A 83 -7.81 -1.09 -5.92
CA GLY A 83 -8.45 -1.62 -4.72
C GLY A 83 -8.85 -3.07 -4.93
N GLY A 84 -9.69 -3.62 -4.05
CA GLY A 84 -10.20 -4.99 -4.17
C GLY A 84 -9.20 -6.09 -3.81
N THR A 85 -8.02 -5.74 -3.27
CA THR A 85 -7.03 -6.72 -2.83
C THR A 85 -7.19 -6.99 -1.34
N ARG A 86 -7.73 -8.17 -1.01
CA ARG A 86 -7.81 -8.61 0.38
C ARG A 86 -6.42 -8.87 0.92
N ARG A 87 -6.06 -8.14 1.97
CA ARG A 87 -4.81 -8.35 2.71
C ARG A 87 -5.14 -8.99 4.05
N TYR A 88 -4.21 -9.75 4.59
CA TYR A 88 -4.38 -10.41 5.88
C TYR A 88 -3.17 -10.13 6.77
N SER A 89 -3.40 -9.98 8.07
CA SER A 89 -2.35 -9.90 9.08
C SER A 89 -1.62 -11.24 9.20
N PRO A 90 -0.45 -11.30 9.87
CA PRO A 90 0.25 -12.55 10.12
C PRO A 90 -0.60 -13.61 10.85
N GLU A 91 -1.58 -13.17 11.63
CA GLU A 91 -2.54 -13.99 12.39
C GLU A 91 -3.76 -14.42 11.54
N GLY A 92 -3.81 -14.03 10.26
CA GLY A 92 -4.90 -14.38 9.35
C GLY A 92 -6.13 -13.46 9.44
N LYS A 93 -6.05 -12.34 10.16
CA LYS A 93 -7.15 -11.36 10.21
C LYS A 93 -7.15 -10.51 8.94
N GLU A 94 -8.31 -10.36 8.31
CA GLU A 94 -8.45 -9.46 7.16
C GLU A 94 -8.10 -8.02 7.56
N LEU A 95 -7.19 -7.41 6.81
CA LEU A 95 -6.79 -6.01 6.96
C LEU A 95 -7.78 -5.11 6.21
N PRO A 96 -7.93 -3.84 6.64
CA PRO A 96 -8.76 -2.89 5.94
C PRO A 96 -8.38 -2.78 4.46
N GLU A 97 -9.38 -2.75 3.58
CA GLU A 97 -9.16 -2.60 2.16
C GLU A 97 -8.70 -1.18 1.84
N GLU A 98 -7.44 -1.06 1.44
CA GLU A 98 -6.81 0.20 1.06
C GLU A 98 -7.04 0.47 -0.42
N HIS A 99 -7.41 1.71 -0.73
CA HIS A 99 -7.54 2.16 -2.11
C HIS A 99 -6.38 3.08 -2.42
N ILE A 100 -5.66 2.80 -3.50
CA ILE A 100 -4.44 3.51 -3.85
C ILE A 100 -4.65 4.25 -5.16
N LEU A 101 -4.44 5.56 -5.13
CA LEU A 101 -4.36 6.42 -6.30
C LEU A 101 -2.92 6.43 -6.80
N ILE A 102 -2.74 6.01 -8.04
CA ILE A 102 -1.46 5.92 -8.74
C ILE A 102 -1.48 6.94 -9.86
N LYS A 103 -0.45 7.77 -9.95
CA LYS A 103 -0.20 8.61 -11.12
C LYS A 103 1.05 8.14 -11.84
N GLU A 104 0.88 7.79 -13.09
CA GLU A 104 1.95 7.36 -13.99
C GLU A 104 2.20 8.48 -14.99
N SER A 105 3.43 8.98 -15.06
CA SER A 105 3.82 9.95 -16.09
C SER A 105 4.51 9.24 -17.25
N TYR A 106 4.20 9.65 -18.47
CA TYR A 106 4.76 9.13 -19.70
C TYR A 106 5.39 10.25 -20.52
N ALA A 107 6.55 9.98 -21.11
CA ALA A 107 7.20 10.89 -22.03
C ALA A 107 6.37 11.07 -23.33
N PRO A 108 6.54 12.18 -24.06
CA PRO A 108 5.87 12.39 -25.33
C PRO A 108 6.09 11.23 -26.32
N GLY A 109 5.03 10.84 -27.03
CA GLY A 109 5.09 9.77 -28.04
C GLY A 109 5.13 8.34 -27.48
N VAL A 110 5.19 8.15 -26.16
CA VAL A 110 5.13 6.82 -25.55
C VAL A 110 3.70 6.30 -25.54
N ALA A 111 3.53 5.04 -25.98
CA ALA A 111 2.25 4.35 -25.92
C ALA A 111 1.91 3.94 -24.48
N LEU A 112 0.64 4.10 -24.10
CA LEU A 112 0.10 3.61 -22.83
C LEU A 112 -0.12 2.10 -22.96
N ALA A 113 0.90 1.33 -22.63
CA ALA A 113 0.88 -0.13 -22.63
C ALA A 113 1.58 -0.66 -21.39
N GLU A 114 1.32 -1.92 -21.03
CA GLU A 114 1.95 -2.60 -19.87
C GLU A 114 3.47 -2.65 -19.98
N ALA A 115 3.99 -2.86 -21.19
CA ALA A 115 5.41 -2.79 -21.48
C ALA A 115 5.94 -1.35 -21.70
N GLY A 116 5.07 -0.35 -21.70
CA GLY A 116 5.43 1.05 -21.97
C GLY A 116 6.26 1.63 -20.82
N PRO A 117 7.37 2.35 -21.10
CA PRO A 117 8.22 2.93 -20.08
C PRO A 117 7.50 4.09 -19.39
N VAL A 118 7.31 3.96 -18.08
CA VAL A 118 6.77 5.00 -17.21
C VAL A 118 7.92 5.82 -16.66
N SER A 119 7.87 7.15 -16.84
CA SER A 119 8.95 8.04 -16.40
C SER A 119 8.92 8.28 -14.90
N SER A 120 7.74 8.33 -14.28
CA SER A 120 7.61 8.50 -12.83
C SER A 120 6.29 7.97 -12.28
N TYR A 121 6.35 7.62 -11.00
CA TYR A 121 5.23 7.13 -10.20
C TYR A 121 4.98 8.02 -8.98
N GLU A 122 3.71 8.30 -8.73
CA GLU A 122 3.24 8.83 -7.46
C GLU A 122 2.18 7.90 -6.88
N PHE A 123 2.32 7.54 -5.60
CA PHE A 123 1.36 6.73 -4.87
C PHE A 123 0.78 7.55 -3.72
N THR A 124 -0.55 7.53 -3.63
CA THR A 124 -1.30 8.21 -2.57
C THR A 124 -2.46 7.33 -2.16
N TYR A 125 -2.88 7.40 -0.90
CA TYR A 125 -4.13 6.78 -0.49
C TYR A 125 -5.31 7.51 -1.13
N ALA A 126 -6.14 6.78 -1.86
CA ALA A 126 -7.34 7.29 -2.49
C ALA A 126 -8.51 7.43 -1.51
N ASP A 127 -8.41 6.83 -0.32
CA ASP A 127 -9.46 6.79 0.71
C ASP A 127 -9.12 7.62 1.97
N ARG A 128 -8.01 8.36 1.95
CA ARG A 128 -7.50 9.10 3.12
C ARG A 128 -7.12 10.53 2.73
N ILE A 129 -7.78 11.49 3.36
CA ILE A 129 -7.47 12.92 3.22
C ILE A 129 -6.98 13.42 4.58
N ALA A 130 -5.72 13.86 4.62
CA ALA A 130 -5.18 14.57 5.77
C ALA A 130 -5.66 16.02 5.74
N ILE A 131 -6.06 16.53 6.89
CA ILE A 131 -6.64 17.86 7.07
C ILE A 131 -5.90 18.58 8.19
N LYS A 132 -5.24 19.67 7.85
CA LYS A 132 -4.77 20.65 8.82
C LYS A 132 -5.92 21.61 9.12
N LEU A 133 -6.28 21.71 10.40
CA LEU A 133 -7.37 22.59 10.85
C LEU A 133 -6.87 24.02 11.03
N GLN A 134 -7.78 24.98 10.86
CA GLN A 134 -7.57 26.35 11.31
C GLN A 134 -7.55 26.40 12.86
N PRO A 135 -6.84 27.35 13.46
CA PRO A 135 -6.84 27.52 14.92
C PRO A 135 -8.25 27.67 15.49
N GLY A 136 -8.54 26.98 16.59
CA GLY A 136 -9.84 27.05 17.28
C GLY A 136 -10.93 26.14 16.71
N HIS A 137 -10.66 25.41 15.62
CA HIS A 137 -11.59 24.44 15.05
C HIS A 137 -11.28 23.00 15.47
N GLN A 138 -12.32 22.17 15.46
CA GLN A 138 -12.25 20.74 15.77
C GLN A 138 -12.50 19.88 14.53
N ALA A 139 -11.92 18.68 14.50
CA ALA A 139 -12.05 17.76 13.38
C ALA A 139 -13.52 17.43 13.06
N SER A 140 -14.35 17.27 14.08
CA SER A 140 -15.78 16.96 13.92
C SER A 140 -16.58 18.03 13.18
N GLU A 141 -16.06 19.25 13.04
CA GLU A 141 -16.69 20.31 12.25
C GLU A 141 -16.55 20.07 10.73
N VAL A 142 -15.62 19.20 10.32
CA VAL A 142 -15.41 18.86 8.91
C VAL A 142 -16.15 17.56 8.60
N THR A 143 -17.33 17.70 7.99
CA THR A 143 -18.16 16.58 7.54
C THR A 143 -18.39 16.68 6.04
N LEU A 144 -18.11 15.60 5.31
CA LEU A 144 -18.39 15.50 3.89
C LEU A 144 -19.88 15.24 3.64
N GLN A 145 -20.36 15.62 2.45
CA GLN A 145 -21.73 15.30 2.01
C GLN A 145 -22.03 13.80 1.97
N SER A 146 -21.00 12.96 1.83
CA SER A 146 -21.12 11.50 1.93
C SER A 146 -21.47 11.02 3.34
N GLY A 147 -21.30 11.86 4.36
CA GLY A 147 -21.42 11.51 5.78
C GLY A 147 -20.09 11.13 6.44
N ASP A 148 -18.97 11.17 5.73
CA ASP A 148 -17.64 10.96 6.32
C ASP A 148 -17.23 12.17 7.17
N VAL A 149 -16.77 11.92 8.40
CA VAL A 149 -16.41 12.96 9.36
C VAL A 149 -14.91 12.90 9.62
N ALA A 150 -14.24 14.06 9.70
CA ALA A 150 -12.84 14.10 10.09
C ALA A 150 -12.66 13.72 11.57
N ALA A 151 -11.60 12.99 11.86
CA ALA A 151 -11.24 12.59 13.22
C ALA A 151 -9.75 12.86 13.48
N ALA A 152 -9.35 12.86 14.75
CA ALA A 152 -7.94 12.95 15.12
C ALA A 152 -7.14 11.79 14.48
N TRP A 153 -5.99 12.10 13.89
CA TRP A 153 -5.10 11.09 13.32
C TRP A 153 -4.00 10.76 14.33
N ALA A 154 -4.11 9.59 14.96
CA ALA A 154 -3.16 9.16 16.00
C ALA A 154 -1.71 9.19 15.48
N GLY A 155 -0.85 9.91 16.20
CA GLY A 155 0.57 10.09 15.84
C GLY A 155 0.87 11.21 14.85
N HIS A 156 -0.15 11.99 14.45
CA HIS A 156 -0.03 13.11 13.52
C HIS A 156 -0.65 14.37 14.12
N GLU A 157 -0.18 15.54 13.69
CA GLU A 157 -0.78 16.83 14.07
C GLU A 157 -2.07 17.09 13.27
N GLU A 158 -2.16 16.56 12.05
CA GLU A 158 -3.34 16.69 11.22
C GLU A 158 -4.50 15.80 11.71
N SER A 159 -5.72 16.18 11.30
CA SER A 159 -6.88 15.30 11.33
C SER A 159 -6.95 14.47 10.04
N LEU A 160 -7.73 13.39 10.07
CA LEU A 160 -7.91 12.50 8.94
C LEU A 160 -9.40 12.34 8.63
N VAL A 161 -9.75 12.49 7.35
CA VAL A 161 -11.02 11.99 6.81
C VAL A 161 -10.76 10.67 6.11
N ARG A 162 -11.44 9.61 6.57
CA ARG A 162 -11.52 8.34 5.87
C ARG A 162 -12.76 8.33 5.00
N LEU A 163 -12.61 8.02 3.72
CA LEU A 163 -13.67 8.04 2.72
C LEU A 163 -14.46 6.72 2.74
N ASP A 164 -15.03 6.35 3.89
CA ASP A 164 -15.71 5.06 4.06
C ASP A 164 -17.13 5.06 3.47
N ALA A 165 -17.87 6.14 3.67
CA ALA A 165 -19.20 6.35 3.08
C ALA A 165 -19.10 6.81 1.63
N TRP A 166 -18.14 7.69 1.31
CA TRP A 166 -17.92 8.19 -0.05
C TRP A 166 -17.63 7.06 -1.06
N ARG A 167 -16.89 6.02 -0.63
CA ARG A 167 -16.63 4.84 -1.47
C ARG A 167 -17.87 3.99 -1.75
N LYS A 168 -18.88 4.08 -0.89
CA LYS A 168 -20.11 3.26 -0.91
C LYS A 168 -21.32 4.05 -1.43
N LEU A 169 -21.09 5.23 -2.02
CA LEU A 169 -22.16 5.99 -2.64
C LEU A 169 -22.89 5.16 -3.71
N PRO A 170 -24.19 5.40 -3.94
CA PRO A 170 -24.94 4.74 -5.00
C PRO A 170 -24.26 4.93 -6.37
N GLY A 171 -24.00 3.83 -7.09
CA GLY A 171 -23.24 3.85 -8.34
C GLY A 171 -21.73 3.68 -8.17
N GLY A 172 -21.25 3.52 -6.94
CA GLY A 172 -19.84 3.32 -6.61
C GLY A 172 -19.10 4.63 -6.31
N ALA A 173 -17.85 4.49 -5.87
CA ALA A 173 -16.97 5.60 -5.53
C ALA A 173 -16.70 6.51 -6.76
N PRO A 174 -16.96 7.82 -6.69
CA PRO A 174 -16.74 8.72 -7.81
C PRO A 174 -15.26 9.16 -7.92
N TRP A 175 -14.37 8.20 -8.19
CA TRP A 175 -12.90 8.37 -8.22
C TRP A 175 -12.40 9.56 -9.03
N GLY A 176 -13.00 9.84 -10.20
CA GLY A 176 -12.65 11.00 -11.03
C GLY A 176 -12.92 12.37 -10.38
N LYS A 177 -13.65 12.42 -9.26
CA LYS A 177 -13.93 13.63 -8.48
C LYS A 177 -13.04 13.75 -7.23
N LEU A 178 -12.13 12.81 -6.98
CA LEU A 178 -11.30 12.79 -5.76
C LEU A 178 -10.46 14.08 -5.61
N GLU A 179 -9.82 14.55 -6.68
CA GLU A 179 -9.06 15.80 -6.62
C GLU A 179 -9.96 17.02 -6.41
N ALA A 180 -11.18 17.01 -6.97
CA ALA A 180 -12.16 18.07 -6.77
C ALA A 180 -12.64 18.10 -5.31
N LEU A 181 -12.86 16.94 -4.69
CA LEU A 181 -13.20 16.81 -3.28
C LEU A 181 -12.12 17.41 -2.38
N VAL A 182 -10.84 17.15 -2.67
CA VAL A 182 -9.72 17.74 -1.92
C VAL A 182 -9.70 19.27 -2.09
N ARG A 183 -9.99 19.79 -3.28
CA ARG A 183 -10.10 21.25 -3.51
C ARG A 183 -11.29 21.87 -2.76
N GLU A 184 -12.42 21.18 -2.72
CA GLU A 184 -13.60 21.61 -1.94
C GLU A 184 -13.28 21.69 -0.45
N LEU A 185 -12.60 20.68 0.10
CA LEU A 185 -12.15 20.69 1.49
C LEU A 185 -11.20 21.85 1.80
N ASN A 186 -10.31 22.22 0.87
CA ASN A 186 -9.46 23.41 1.04
C ASN A 186 -10.25 24.73 1.04
N GLY A 187 -11.51 24.74 0.60
CA GLY A 187 -12.42 25.89 0.70
C GLY A 187 -13.26 25.90 1.98
N HIS A 188 -13.17 24.87 2.82
CA HIS A 188 -13.96 24.76 4.04
C HIS A 188 -13.42 25.70 5.15
N PRO A 189 -14.26 26.44 5.89
CA PRO A 189 -13.80 27.45 6.85
C PRO A 189 -12.92 26.90 7.98
N ALA A 190 -13.19 25.68 8.43
CA ALA A 190 -12.40 25.02 9.47
C ALA A 190 -11.06 24.43 8.98
N VAL A 191 -10.81 24.41 7.66
CA VAL A 191 -9.67 23.74 7.04
C VAL A 191 -8.64 24.75 6.60
N ALA A 192 -7.41 24.59 7.07
CA ALA A 192 -6.25 25.35 6.61
C ALA A 192 -5.61 24.71 5.37
N GLU A 193 -5.58 23.37 5.34
CA GLU A 193 -5.02 22.61 4.23
C GLU A 193 -5.67 21.22 4.20
N ALA A 194 -6.01 20.72 3.02
CA ALA A 194 -6.41 19.34 2.79
C ALA A 194 -5.57 18.72 1.66
N ARG A 195 -5.07 17.50 1.89
CA ARG A 195 -4.29 16.75 0.90
C ARG A 195 -4.50 15.25 1.01
N LEU A 196 -4.35 14.55 -0.11
CA LEU A 196 -4.27 13.08 -0.09
C LEU A 196 -3.00 12.64 0.65
N VAL A 197 -3.10 11.58 1.43
CA VAL A 197 -1.95 11.04 2.16
C VAL A 197 -1.02 10.35 1.17
N ARG A 198 0.19 10.88 1.03
CA ARG A 198 1.23 10.31 0.16
C ARG A 198 1.82 9.05 0.77
N ILE A 199 2.11 8.08 -0.10
CA ILE A 199 2.84 6.87 0.23
C ILE A 199 4.27 7.05 -0.28
N ASP A 200 5.25 6.92 0.62
CA ASP A 200 6.66 6.88 0.26
C ASP A 200 7.01 5.46 -0.23
N TRP A 201 6.63 5.19 -1.47
CA TRP A 201 6.80 3.85 -2.05
C TRP A 201 8.27 3.47 -2.22
N GLN A 202 9.17 4.46 -2.36
CA GLN A 202 10.61 4.20 -2.47
C GLN A 202 11.17 3.67 -1.16
N ALA A 203 10.85 4.31 -0.03
CA ALA A 203 11.26 3.84 1.30
C ALA A 203 10.70 2.43 1.58
N GLU A 204 9.45 2.17 1.19
CA GLU A 204 8.84 0.84 1.33
C GLU A 204 9.48 -0.22 0.41
N ALA A 205 9.85 0.14 -0.83
CA ALA A 205 10.57 -0.76 -1.73
C ALA A 205 11.98 -1.10 -1.20
N GLU A 206 12.67 -0.13 -0.59
CA GLU A 206 13.94 -0.36 0.11
C GLU A 206 13.78 -1.29 1.30
N LEU A 207 12.71 -1.11 2.08
CA LEU A 207 12.38 -1.99 3.20
C LEU A 207 12.13 -3.44 2.72
N ILE A 208 11.44 -3.65 1.60
CA ILE A 208 11.29 -4.97 0.98
C ILE A 208 12.66 -5.52 0.57
N ARG A 209 13.48 -4.72 -0.13
CA ARG A 209 14.80 -5.12 -0.61
C ARG A 209 15.73 -5.54 0.54
N ALA A 210 15.74 -4.79 1.64
CA ALA A 210 16.57 -5.06 2.81
C ALA A 210 16.22 -6.38 3.51
N ASN A 211 14.95 -6.81 3.41
CA ASN A 211 14.44 -8.00 4.08
C ASN A 211 14.23 -9.20 3.15
N SER A 212 14.41 -9.04 1.84
CA SER A 212 14.25 -10.12 0.86
C SER A 212 15.53 -10.96 0.76
N PRO A 213 15.42 -12.30 0.73
CA PRO A 213 16.59 -13.16 0.56
C PRO A 213 17.21 -12.95 -0.83
N LYS A 214 18.54 -12.84 -0.87
CA LYS A 214 19.33 -12.86 -2.11
C LYS A 214 19.36 -14.26 -2.72
#